data_AF-A0A7W4YEC3-F1
#
_entry.id   AF-A0A7W4YEC3-F1
#
_cell.length_a   1.000
_cell.length_b   1.000
_cell.length_c   1.000
_cell.angle_alpha   90.00
_cell.angle_beta   90.00
_cell.angle_gamma   90.00
#
_symmetry.space_group_name_H-M   'P 1'
#
loop_
_entity.id
_entity.type
_entity.pdbx_description
1 polymer ?
#
loop_
_entity_poly.entity_id
_entity_poly.type
_entity_poly.pdbx_seq_one_letter_code
_entity_poly.pdbx_strand_id
1 'polypeptide(L)'
;MPEAVVRTTCVVVVRGGSFDPEIKRKRRPAGEVLARVDDPLAIDELRDALQLADVQPDPPSTWMTPGHPTLALHTQAVYLGPVTRVSRDEVRSPWWPGDMVLREPQRLTEWLDRRAPGWELHIL
;
A
#
# COMPACT_ATOMS: atom_id res chain seq x y z
N MET A 1 3.71 -7.28 13.82
CA MET A 1 3.01 -7.24 12.52
C MET A 1 1.59 -7.77 12.67
N PRO A 2 0.56 -7.18 12.02
CA PRO A 2 -0.84 -7.64 12.15
C PRO A 2 -1.08 -9.06 11.59
N GLU A 3 -2.00 -9.81 12.19
CA GLU A 3 -2.34 -11.19 11.78
C GLU A 3 -2.77 -11.27 10.31
N ALA A 4 -3.52 -10.28 9.83
CA ALA A 4 -3.97 -10.19 8.44
C ALA A 4 -2.79 -10.21 7.44
N VAL A 5 -1.71 -9.47 7.74
CA VAL A 5 -0.50 -9.43 6.89
C VAL A 5 0.20 -10.79 6.89
N VAL A 6 0.27 -11.45 8.06
CA VAL A 6 0.88 -12.78 8.21
C VAL A 6 0.09 -13.85 7.44
N ARG A 7 -1.25 -13.81 7.50
CA ARG A 7 -2.12 -14.83 6.86
C ARG A 7 -2.40 -14.59 5.38
N THR A 8 -1.92 -13.49 4.83
CA THR A 8 -2.14 -13.14 3.42
C THR A 8 -1.55 -14.21 2.51
N THR A 9 -2.33 -14.70 1.54
CA THR A 9 -1.86 -15.60 0.47
C THR A 9 -2.10 -15.03 -0.92
N CYS A 10 -2.74 -13.86 -1.01
CA CYS A 10 -2.97 -13.13 -2.24
C CYS A 10 -3.08 -11.64 -1.92
N VAL A 11 -2.49 -10.80 -2.76
CA VAL A 11 -2.57 -9.35 -2.67
C VAL A 11 -3.14 -8.82 -3.98
N VAL A 12 -4.15 -7.96 -3.87
CA VAL A 12 -4.66 -7.20 -5.00
C VAL A 12 -4.22 -5.75 -4.81
N VAL A 13 -3.44 -5.23 -5.75
CA VAL A 13 -2.96 -3.84 -5.72
C VAL A 13 -3.98 -2.99 -6.45
N VAL A 14 -4.58 -2.04 -5.73
CA VAL A 14 -5.64 -1.18 -6.25
C VAL A 14 -5.13 0.24 -6.33
N ARG A 15 -5.33 0.89 -7.49
CA ARG A 15 -4.95 2.28 -7.71
C ARG A 15 -5.72 3.19 -6.75
N GLY A 16 -4.97 4.03 -6.03
CA GLY A 16 -5.52 5.10 -5.21
C GLY A 16 -6.19 6.21 -6.06
N GLY A 17 -6.95 7.08 -5.40
CA GLY A 17 -7.54 8.23 -6.06
C GLY A 17 -6.45 9.19 -6.54
N SER A 18 -6.40 9.46 -7.84
CA SER A 18 -5.39 10.34 -8.40
C SER A 18 -5.89 11.22 -9.54
N PHE A 19 -5.18 12.32 -9.77
CA PHE A 19 -5.47 13.26 -10.85
C PHE A 19 -4.61 12.93 -12.07
N ASP A 20 -5.21 12.99 -13.24
CA ASP A 20 -4.48 12.90 -14.50
C ASP A 20 -3.67 14.20 -14.72
N PRO A 21 -2.33 14.16 -14.83
CA PRO A 21 -1.53 15.36 -15.03
C PRO A 21 -1.76 16.00 -16.41
N GLU A 22 -2.15 15.21 -17.43
CA GLU A 22 -2.42 15.72 -18.79
C GLU A 22 -3.79 16.40 -18.88
N ILE A 23 -4.72 16.02 -18.01
CA ILE A 23 -6.06 16.59 -17.93
C ILE A 23 -6.32 17.00 -16.50
N LYS A 24 -5.97 18.25 -16.14
CA LYS A 24 -6.09 18.88 -14.80
C LYS A 24 -7.43 18.69 -14.04
N ARG A 25 -8.44 18.08 -14.67
CA ARG A 25 -9.78 17.83 -14.13
C ARG A 25 -10.28 16.38 -14.26
N LYS A 26 -9.54 15.48 -14.90
CA LYS A 26 -9.98 14.08 -15.04
C LYS A 26 -9.31 13.26 -13.94
N ARG A 27 -10.10 12.82 -12.96
CA ARG A 27 -9.65 11.79 -12.02
C ARG A 27 -9.49 10.50 -12.81
N ARG A 28 -8.35 9.81 -12.67
CA ARG A 28 -8.29 8.41 -13.10
C ARG A 28 -9.28 7.61 -12.25
N PRO A 29 -9.92 6.56 -12.80
CA PRO A 29 -10.85 5.74 -12.04
C PRO A 29 -10.10 5.16 -10.82
N ALA A 30 -10.42 5.66 -9.64
CA ALA A 30 -10.01 5.02 -8.40
C ALA A 30 -10.62 3.61 -8.35
N GLY A 31 -9.91 2.65 -7.76
CA GLY A 31 -10.41 1.27 -7.71
C GLY A 31 -9.99 0.38 -8.89
N GLU A 32 -9.18 0.89 -9.83
CA GLU A 32 -8.54 0.06 -10.85
C GLU A 32 -7.61 -0.96 -10.19
N VAL A 33 -7.76 -2.24 -10.54
CA VAL A 33 -6.83 -3.29 -10.11
C VAL A 33 -5.59 -3.25 -11.01
N LEU A 34 -4.45 -2.91 -10.42
CA LEU A 34 -3.16 -2.83 -11.12
C LEU A 34 -2.47 -4.17 -11.20
N ALA A 35 -2.60 -4.97 -10.15
CA ALA A 35 -1.98 -6.27 -10.07
C ALA A 35 -2.74 -7.20 -9.13
N ARG A 36 -2.63 -8.49 -9.41
CA ARG A 36 -2.96 -9.57 -8.48
C ARG A 36 -1.68 -10.39 -8.30
N VAL A 37 -1.26 -10.57 -7.05
CA VAL A 37 -0.03 -11.26 -6.68
C VAL A 37 -0.38 -12.41 -5.74
N ASP A 38 -0.12 -13.62 -6.19
CA ASP A 38 -0.33 -14.89 -5.47
C ASP A 38 0.96 -15.70 -5.31
N ASP A 39 2.09 -15.20 -5.83
CA ASP A 39 3.43 -15.75 -5.62
C ASP A 39 3.81 -15.70 -4.12
N PRO A 40 4.03 -16.85 -3.46
CA PRO A 40 4.37 -16.91 -2.04
C PRO A 40 5.64 -16.13 -1.70
N LEU A 41 6.66 -16.16 -2.58
CA LEU A 41 7.91 -15.43 -2.34
C LEU A 41 7.67 -13.92 -2.39
N ALA A 42 6.89 -13.44 -3.36
CA ALA A 42 6.51 -12.04 -3.43
C ALA A 42 5.71 -11.59 -2.20
N ILE A 43 4.89 -12.46 -1.63
CA ILE A 43 4.12 -12.16 -0.42
C ILE A 43 5.05 -12.11 0.80
N ASP A 44 6.04 -12.98 0.90
CA ASP A 44 7.07 -12.89 1.94
C ASP A 44 7.89 -11.59 1.83
N GLU A 45 8.31 -11.22 0.61
CA GLU A 45 8.96 -9.92 0.36
C GLU A 45 8.08 -8.74 0.81
N LEU A 46 6.76 -8.81 0.60
CA LEU A 46 5.83 -7.78 1.05
C LEU A 46 5.75 -7.71 2.57
N ARG A 47 5.70 -8.86 3.27
CA ARG A 47 5.66 -8.90 4.73
C ARG A 47 6.91 -8.25 5.34
N ASP A 48 8.06 -8.47 4.73
CA ASP A 48 9.30 -7.79 5.12
C ASP A 48 9.25 -6.29 4.83
N ALA A 49 8.70 -5.89 3.68
CA ALA A 49 8.57 -4.48 3.31
C ALA A 49 7.58 -3.71 4.21
N LEU A 50 6.65 -4.40 4.87
CA LEU A 50 5.65 -3.83 5.77
C LEU A 50 6.08 -3.81 7.25
N GLN A 51 7.36 -4.09 7.55
CA GLN A 51 7.88 -3.92 8.91
C GLN A 51 7.84 -2.44 9.32
N LEU A 52 7.34 -2.18 10.51
CA LEU A 52 7.25 -0.83 11.07
C LEU A 52 8.59 -0.40 11.70
N ALA A 53 8.84 0.90 11.67
CA ALA A 53 9.97 1.50 12.37
C ALA A 53 9.83 1.34 13.90
N ASP A 54 10.95 1.22 14.61
CA ASP A 54 10.97 1.02 16.06
C ASP A 54 10.48 2.26 16.83
N VAL A 55 10.63 3.45 16.23
CA VAL A 55 10.18 4.73 16.76
C VAL A 55 9.08 5.28 15.85
N GLN A 56 7.91 5.56 16.43
CA GLN A 56 6.77 6.16 15.73
C GLN A 56 6.57 7.61 16.21
N PRO A 57 6.07 8.51 15.34
CA PRO A 57 5.67 9.85 15.75
C PRO A 57 4.57 9.81 16.83
N ASP A 58 4.64 10.70 17.82
CA ASP A 58 3.60 10.89 18.85
C ASP A 58 3.18 12.37 18.90
N PRO A 59 1.92 12.72 18.57
CA PRO A 59 0.85 11.82 18.14
C PRO A 59 1.07 11.27 16.72
N PRO A 60 0.51 10.10 16.39
CA PRO A 60 0.56 9.57 15.04
C PRO A 60 -0.14 10.52 14.06
N SER A 61 0.45 10.68 12.87
CA SER A 61 -0.10 11.50 11.79
C SER A 61 -1.57 11.14 11.53
N THR A 62 -2.44 12.14 11.64
CA THR A 62 -3.89 12.01 11.44
C THR A 62 -4.33 12.78 10.18
N TRP A 63 -5.30 12.23 9.45
CA TRP A 63 -5.37 12.26 7.99
C TRP A 63 -5.75 13.61 7.36
N MET A 64 -5.04 14.02 6.29
CA MET A 64 -5.57 14.88 5.20
C MET A 64 -5.10 14.49 3.78
N THR A 65 -4.18 13.53 3.62
CA THR A 65 -3.59 13.23 2.31
C THR A 65 -4.35 12.11 1.60
N PRO A 66 -4.83 12.30 0.35
CA PRO A 66 -5.37 11.22 -0.45
C PRO A 66 -4.26 10.20 -0.74
N GLY A 67 -4.43 8.98 -0.23
CA GLY A 67 -3.40 7.93 -0.30
C GLY A 67 -3.16 7.37 -1.70
N HIS A 68 -1.91 6.91 -1.89
CA HIS A 68 -1.39 6.09 -2.99
C HIS A 68 -1.89 4.62 -2.87
N PRO A 69 -1.43 3.63 -3.68
CA PRO A 69 -2.24 2.44 -3.93
C PRO A 69 -2.54 1.66 -2.65
N THR A 70 -3.70 1.01 -2.67
CA THR A 70 -4.17 0.15 -1.59
C THR A 70 -3.84 -1.30 -1.93
N LEU A 71 -3.15 -1.97 -1.02
CA LEU A 71 -2.94 -3.40 -1.01
C LEU A 71 -4.14 -4.04 -0.31
N ALA A 72 -5.05 -4.63 -1.09
CA ALA A 72 -6.12 -5.46 -0.55
C ALA A 72 -5.57 -6.86 -0.26
N LEU A 73 -5.52 -7.21 1.03
CA LEU A 73 -4.95 -8.47 1.50
C LEU A 73 -6.04 -9.55 1.55
N HIS A 74 -5.75 -10.72 1.00
CA HIS A 74 -6.66 -11.85 0.96
C HIS A 74 -5.99 -13.15 1.43
N THR A 75 -6.80 -14.07 1.95
CA THR A 75 -6.48 -15.49 2.00
C THR A 75 -7.47 -16.23 1.12
N GLN A 76 -7.00 -16.91 0.07
CA GLN A 76 -7.85 -17.57 -0.94
C GLN A 76 -9.07 -16.72 -1.37
N ALA A 77 -10.25 -16.96 -0.78
CA ALA A 77 -11.52 -16.28 -1.06
C ALA A 77 -11.95 -15.23 -0.01
N VAL A 78 -11.19 -15.05 1.07
CA VAL A 78 -11.53 -14.16 2.19
C VAL A 78 -10.70 -12.88 2.11
N TYR A 79 -11.37 -11.74 2.14
CA TYR A 79 -10.73 -10.44 2.31
C TYR A 79 -10.34 -10.24 3.78
N LEU A 80 -9.07 -9.95 4.03
CA LEU A 80 -8.51 -9.74 5.37
C LEU A 80 -8.53 -8.27 5.76
N GLY A 81 -8.23 -7.38 4.82
CA GLY A 81 -8.25 -5.93 5.02
C GLY A 81 -7.24 -5.19 4.14
N PRO A 82 -7.19 -3.84 4.23
CA PRO A 82 -6.32 -3.03 3.39
C PRO A 82 -5.05 -2.58 4.11
N VAL A 83 -3.97 -2.42 3.33
CA VAL A 83 -2.83 -1.57 3.68
C VAL A 83 -2.70 -0.52 2.58
N THR A 84 -2.90 0.75 2.92
CA THR A 84 -2.82 1.86 1.97
C THR A 84 -1.51 2.60 2.18
N ARG A 85 -0.76 2.82 1.10
CA ARG A 85 0.40 3.69 1.12
C ARG A 85 -0.08 5.14 1.13
N VAL A 86 0.34 5.95 2.11
CA VAL A 86 -0.14 7.34 2.24
C VAL A 86 0.89 8.37 1.84
N SER A 87 2.17 8.05 2.06
CA SER A 87 3.32 8.84 1.67
C SER A 87 4.43 7.90 1.19
N ARG A 88 5.63 8.44 0.96
CA ARG A 88 6.79 7.60 0.65
C ARG A 88 7.07 6.62 1.79
N ASP A 89 6.94 7.09 3.03
CA ASP A 89 7.49 6.43 4.21
C ASP A 89 6.42 5.80 5.11
N GLU A 90 5.17 6.16 4.90
CA GLU A 90 4.08 5.76 5.78
C GLU A 90 3.02 4.90 5.08
N VAL A 91 2.47 4.00 5.88
CA VAL A 91 1.35 3.13 5.52
C VAL A 91 0.24 3.25 6.53
N ARG A 92 -0.94 2.82 6.12
CA ARG A 92 -2.17 2.99 6.86
C ARG A 92 -3.01 1.75 6.77
N SER A 93 -3.59 1.37 7.90
CA SER A 93 -4.42 0.19 7.98
C SER A 93 -5.35 0.26 9.20
N PRO A 94 -6.54 -0.38 9.18
CA PRO A 94 -7.43 -0.44 10.34
C PRO A 94 -6.81 -1.08 11.59
N TRP A 95 -5.68 -1.79 11.46
CA TRP A 95 -4.99 -2.43 12.58
C TRP A 95 -4.01 -1.51 13.32
N TRP A 96 -3.84 -0.26 12.88
CA TRP A 96 -2.91 0.69 13.46
C TRP A 96 -3.63 1.97 13.93
N PRO A 97 -3.11 2.65 14.97
CA PRO A 97 -3.78 3.82 15.56
C PRO A 97 -3.74 5.09 14.67
N GLY A 98 -3.04 5.04 13.52
CA GLY A 98 -2.86 6.14 12.59
C GLY A 98 -1.97 5.72 11.41
N ASP A 99 -1.37 6.70 10.75
CA ASP A 99 -0.38 6.44 9.70
C ASP A 99 0.96 6.04 10.36
N MET A 100 1.47 4.86 9.99
CA MET A 100 2.65 4.24 10.60
C MET A 100 3.84 4.33 9.67
N VAL A 101 5.00 4.65 10.22
CA VAL A 101 6.27 4.72 9.49
C VAL A 101 6.83 3.32 9.28
N LEU A 102 7.21 3.01 8.04
CA LEU A 102 7.91 1.79 7.68
C LEU A 102 9.39 1.85 8.11
N ARG A 103 9.95 0.70 8.49
CA ARG A 103 11.37 0.57 8.82
C ARG A 103 12.27 0.82 7.62
N GLU A 104 11.87 0.29 6.46
CA GLU A 104 12.62 0.36 5.20
C GLU A 104 11.66 0.72 4.05
N PRO A 105 11.21 1.98 3.96
CA PRO A 105 10.15 2.38 3.02
C PRO A 105 10.51 2.18 1.54
N GLN A 106 11.81 2.18 1.21
CA GLN A 106 12.31 1.82 -0.11
C GLN A 106 11.90 0.40 -0.52
N ARG A 107 11.85 -0.57 0.40
CA ARG A 107 11.51 -1.96 0.07
C ARG A 107 10.08 -2.09 -0.42
N LEU A 108 9.13 -1.33 0.15
CA LEU A 108 7.76 -1.31 -0.34
C LEU A 108 7.67 -0.66 -1.73
N THR A 109 8.46 0.38 -1.97
CA THR A 109 8.53 1.05 -3.28
C THR A 109 9.03 0.08 -4.35
N GLU A 110 10.17 -0.57 -4.11
CA GLU A 110 10.76 -1.55 -5.02
C GLU A 110 9.83 -2.75 -5.26
N TRP A 111 9.10 -3.18 -4.22
CA TRP A 111 8.09 -4.22 -4.36
C TRP A 111 6.95 -3.77 -5.29
N LEU A 112 6.42 -2.57 -5.09
CA LEU A 112 5.36 -2.01 -5.93
C LEU A 112 5.83 -1.81 -7.38
N ASP A 113 7.04 -1.32 -7.61
CA ASP A 113 7.61 -1.13 -8.94
C ASP A 113 7.70 -2.46 -9.72
N ARG A 114 8.14 -3.52 -9.04
CA ARG A 114 8.27 -4.86 -9.66
C ARG A 114 6.92 -5.53 -9.90
N ARG A 115 5.96 -5.38 -8.98
CA ARG A 115 4.73 -6.20 -8.97
C ARG A 115 3.50 -5.47 -9.51
N ALA A 116 3.49 -4.14 -9.47
CA ALA A 116 2.37 -3.31 -9.92
C ALA A 116 2.88 -2.10 -10.71
N PRO A 117 3.53 -2.31 -11.87
CA PRO A 117 4.10 -1.22 -12.66
C PRO A 117 3.04 -0.14 -13.00
N GLY A 118 3.43 1.13 -12.91
CA GLY A 118 2.53 2.27 -13.12
C GLY A 118 1.61 2.58 -11.93
N TRP A 119 1.93 2.06 -10.73
CA TRP A 119 1.27 2.44 -9.49
C TRP A 119 1.52 3.89 -9.09
N GLU A 120 2.74 4.40 -9.32
CA GLU A 120 3.12 5.78 -9.05
C GLU A 120 2.77 6.68 -10.24
N LEU A 121 2.28 7.89 -9.94
CA LEU A 121 2.19 8.96 -10.92
C LEU A 121 3.50 9.73 -10.89
N HIS A 122 4.37 9.52 -11.87
CA HIS A 122 5.38 10.52 -12.17
C HIS A 122 4.67 11.76 -12.71
N ILE A 123 4.52 12.77 -11.84
CA ILE A 123 4.27 14.13 -12.28
C ILE A 123 5.65 14.63 -12.75
N LEU A 124 5.84 14.67 -14.07
CA LEU A 124 6.95 15.44 -14.68
C LEU A 124 6.69 16.94 -14.49
#